data_AF-A0A1Y1JSG2-F1
#
_entry.id   AF-A0A1Y1JSG2-F1
#
_cell.length_a   1.000
_cell.length_b   1.000
_cell.length_c   1.000
_cell.angle_alpha   90.00
_cell.angle_beta   90.00
_cell.angle_gamma   90.00
#
_symmetry.space_group_name_H-M   'P 1'
#
loop_
_entity.id
_entity.type
_entity.pdbx_description
1 polymer ?
#
loop_
_entity_poly.entity_id
_entity_poly.type
_entity_poly.pdbx_seq_one_letter_code
_entity_poly.pdbx_strand_id
1 'polypeptide(L)'
;MDNATTKEKIFDFTGIFPNCRNDFNNCWERRLRDLRQIYNQYSPVCRDYQNDIRAYHVGNQDFQTDCIALGLYLNFIDDKKKSSVEKLYLEASCKYFFYKLKHLVHKHKGTCHNTVECYNEFIKKNEKKDVHRISVPQICLQYANNNDIDEYTFKILGQLDNLYDLIEIFKKREHRTYTNVKKFDSNINNLEKYSATYNKSLNEELEKIFKVFKDFFNTWSTCWYGKSALPYFSNKWRDRKTFRGTEKIRNEITRVNTSTEISASIGTRTSTGTSTGVIFFCFAIIPILFILYKYISYGSFLQPSVRKLKRRFNKKNRYHQNLMDSFHGKKHNLNYNDYRIACISED
;
A
#
# COMPACT_ATOMS: atom_id res chain seq x y z
N MET A 1 -10.38 23.44 37.67
CA MET A 1 -10.38 22.34 36.69
C MET A 1 -9.86 22.91 35.40
N ASP A 2 -8.56 22.78 35.19
CA ASP A 2 -7.89 23.36 34.04
C ASP A 2 -8.20 22.50 32.81
N ASN A 3 -8.95 23.08 31.86
CA ASN A 3 -9.10 22.52 30.52
C ASN A 3 -7.73 22.55 29.84
N ALA A 4 -6.95 21.48 30.01
CA ALA A 4 -5.74 21.26 29.24
C ALA A 4 -6.13 21.13 27.77
N THR A 5 -6.07 22.24 27.03
CA THR A 5 -6.10 22.25 25.57
C THR A 5 -4.98 21.35 25.06
N THR A 6 -5.32 20.12 24.69
CA THR A 6 -4.41 19.17 24.05
C THR A 6 -3.92 19.83 22.77
N LYS A 7 -2.70 20.34 22.76
CA LYS A 7 -2.07 20.85 21.53
C LYS A 7 -2.04 19.70 20.54
N GLU A 8 -2.88 19.80 19.52
CA GLU A 8 -2.96 18.81 18.45
C GLU A 8 -1.57 18.69 17.81
N LYS A 9 -0.96 17.51 17.92
CA LYS A 9 0.41 17.29 17.46
C LYS A 9 0.39 17.22 15.94
N ILE A 10 0.93 18.27 15.32
CA ILE A 10 0.98 18.39 13.87
C ILE A 10 2.06 17.44 13.30
N PHE A 11 1.65 16.52 12.41
CA PHE A 11 2.56 15.58 11.76
C PHE A 11 3.37 16.21 10.63
N ASP A 12 4.70 16.19 10.68
CA ASP A 12 5.52 16.79 9.63
C ASP A 12 5.83 15.82 8.47
N PHE A 13 5.36 16.17 7.26
CA PHE A 13 5.56 15.43 6.02
C PHE A 13 6.88 15.74 5.30
N THR A 14 7.65 16.72 5.78
CA THR A 14 8.87 17.21 5.11
C THR A 14 9.88 16.08 4.88
N GLY A 15 10.38 15.98 3.65
CA GLY A 15 11.44 15.04 3.28
C GLY A 15 11.00 13.58 3.10
N ILE A 16 9.76 13.22 3.46
CA ILE A 16 9.23 11.86 3.28
C ILE A 16 9.09 11.54 1.79
N PHE A 17 8.42 12.41 1.03
CA PHE A 17 8.16 12.20 -0.38
C PHE A 17 8.99 13.14 -1.27
N PRO A 18 9.37 12.71 -2.49
CA PRO A 18 9.27 11.33 -2.99
C PRO A 18 10.36 10.39 -2.45
N ASN A 19 11.35 10.92 -1.72
CA ASN A 19 12.63 10.26 -1.47
C ASN A 19 12.51 8.94 -0.70
N CYS A 20 11.89 8.93 0.48
CA CYS A 20 11.77 7.72 1.30
C CYS A 20 10.94 6.63 0.60
N ARG A 21 9.91 7.05 -0.15
CA ARG A 21 9.11 6.16 -1.01
C ARG A 21 9.96 5.53 -2.12
N ASN A 22 10.72 6.33 -2.83
CA ASN A 22 11.57 5.84 -3.91
C ASN A 22 12.65 4.89 -3.37
N ASP A 23 13.25 5.22 -2.23
CA ASP A 23 14.22 4.36 -1.56
C ASP A 23 13.60 3.01 -1.16
N PHE A 24 12.39 3.00 -0.59
CA PHE A 24 11.65 1.77 -0.28
C PHE A 24 11.40 0.92 -1.54
N ASN A 25 10.91 1.53 -2.62
CA ASN A 25 10.65 0.83 -3.88
C ASN A 25 11.94 0.29 -4.52
N ASN A 26 13.02 1.09 -4.50
CA ASN A 26 14.33 0.70 -5.03
C ASN A 26 14.91 -0.50 -4.25
N CYS A 27 14.77 -0.52 -2.91
CA CYS A 27 15.18 -1.66 -2.10
C CYS A 27 14.44 -2.92 -2.52
N TRP A 28 13.13 -2.81 -2.74
CA TRP A 28 12.31 -3.93 -3.20
C TRP A 28 12.71 -4.42 -4.60
N GLU A 29 12.94 -3.53 -5.55
CA GLU A 29 13.35 -3.90 -6.91
C GLU A 29 14.71 -4.61 -6.95
N ARG A 30 15.63 -4.23 -6.06
CA ARG A 30 16.97 -4.84 -5.95
C ARG A 30 16.99 -6.19 -5.23
N ARG A 31 15.87 -6.63 -4.63
CA ARG A 31 15.78 -7.85 -3.81
C ARG A 31 16.30 -9.12 -4.49
N LEU A 32 16.09 -9.24 -5.80
CA LEU A 32 16.46 -10.45 -6.57
C LEU A 32 17.90 -10.43 -7.10
N ARG A 33 18.54 -9.26 -7.12
CA ARG A 33 19.90 -9.10 -7.65
C ARG A 33 20.93 -9.03 -6.53
N ASP A 34 20.84 -7.98 -5.72
CA ASP A 34 21.91 -7.62 -4.79
C ASP A 34 21.61 -8.10 -3.36
N LEU A 35 20.32 -8.21 -3.02
CA LEU A 35 19.87 -8.46 -1.64
C LEU A 35 19.30 -9.87 -1.45
N ARG A 36 19.60 -10.83 -2.34
CA ARG A 36 19.02 -12.18 -2.30
C ARG A 36 19.30 -12.89 -0.98
N GLN A 37 20.51 -12.74 -0.45
CA GLN A 37 20.89 -13.33 0.85
C GLN A 37 20.08 -12.71 1.99
N ILE A 38 20.04 -11.37 2.06
CA ILE A 38 19.32 -10.62 3.09
C ILE A 38 17.81 -10.90 3.00
N TYR A 39 17.25 -10.98 1.78
CA TYR A 39 15.87 -11.35 1.51
C TYR A 39 15.50 -12.70 2.15
N ASN A 40 16.34 -13.73 1.95
CA ASN A 40 16.11 -15.05 2.55
C ASN A 40 16.21 -15.01 4.08
N GLN A 41 17.10 -14.19 4.63
CA GLN A 41 17.30 -14.05 6.07
C GLN A 41 16.14 -13.33 6.77
N TYR A 42 15.43 -12.43 6.09
CA TYR A 42 14.22 -11.79 6.63
C TYR A 42 12.98 -12.69 6.61
N SER A 43 12.95 -13.76 5.81
CA SER A 43 11.79 -14.67 5.79
C SER A 43 11.47 -15.29 7.17
N PRO A 44 12.43 -15.87 7.94
CA PRO A 44 12.13 -16.35 9.29
C PRO A 44 11.71 -15.24 10.25
N VAL A 45 12.31 -14.05 10.16
CA VAL A 45 11.90 -12.87 10.95
C VAL A 45 10.45 -12.50 10.67
N CYS A 46 10.06 -12.44 9.40
CA CYS A 46 8.69 -12.12 9.01
C CYS A 46 7.69 -13.19 9.42
N ARG A 47 8.08 -14.47 9.41
CA ARG A 47 7.23 -15.55 9.90
C ARG A 47 6.97 -15.42 11.39
N ASP A 48 8.01 -15.10 12.15
CA ASP A 48 7.91 -14.86 13.58
C ASP A 48 7.01 -13.66 13.86
N TYR A 49 7.29 -12.53 13.21
CA TYR A 49 6.49 -11.31 13.34
C TYR A 49 5.01 -11.55 13.02
N GLN A 50 4.70 -12.29 11.95
CA GLN A 50 3.33 -12.66 11.58
C GLN A 50 2.59 -13.35 12.73
N ASN A 51 3.28 -14.29 13.41
CA ASN A 51 2.72 -15.04 14.53
C ASN A 51 2.57 -14.16 15.77
N ASP A 52 3.59 -13.34 16.07
CA ASP A 52 3.62 -12.44 17.22
C ASP A 52 2.45 -11.44 17.17
N ILE A 53 2.16 -10.86 15.99
CA ILE A 53 1.01 -9.95 15.82
C ILE A 53 -0.30 -10.67 15.47
N ARG A 54 -0.33 -12.00 15.43
CA ARG A 54 -1.51 -12.81 15.06
C ARG A 54 -2.16 -12.36 13.74
N ALA A 55 -1.34 -12.00 12.75
CA ALA A 55 -1.85 -11.54 11.46
C ALA A 55 -2.64 -12.66 10.76
N TYR A 56 -3.76 -12.27 10.15
CA TYR A 56 -4.70 -13.19 9.53
C TYR A 56 -4.03 -14.00 8.39
N HIS A 57 -4.26 -15.31 8.35
CA HIS A 57 -3.54 -16.25 7.48
C HIS A 57 -3.92 -16.20 5.99
N VAL A 58 -4.84 -15.32 5.56
CA VAL A 58 -5.20 -15.25 4.15
C VAL A 58 -4.09 -14.54 3.38
N GLY A 59 -3.35 -15.32 2.60
CA GLY A 59 -2.25 -14.83 1.76
C GLY A 59 -0.91 -14.77 2.49
N ASN A 60 -0.50 -15.85 3.18
CA ASN A 60 0.83 -15.95 3.83
C ASN A 60 1.98 -15.43 2.94
N GLN A 61 1.92 -15.65 1.62
CA GLN A 61 2.94 -15.14 0.70
C GLN A 61 2.91 -13.61 0.57
N ASP A 62 1.73 -12.99 0.58
CA ASP A 62 1.56 -11.54 0.49
C ASP A 62 2.09 -10.86 1.75
N PHE A 63 1.77 -11.40 2.95
CA PHE A 63 2.35 -10.91 4.20
C PHE A 63 3.87 -10.97 4.19
N GLN A 64 4.43 -12.13 3.81
CA GLN A 64 5.87 -12.33 3.75
C GLN A 64 6.53 -11.35 2.77
N THR A 65 5.92 -11.13 1.62
CA THR A 65 6.41 -10.19 0.60
C THR A 65 6.47 -8.77 1.15
N ASP A 66 5.37 -8.29 1.72
CA ASP A 66 5.26 -6.94 2.29
C ASP A 66 6.21 -6.75 3.49
N CYS A 67 6.29 -7.75 4.38
CA CYS A 67 7.15 -7.72 5.55
C CYS A 67 8.64 -7.75 5.19
N ILE A 68 9.05 -8.57 4.22
CA ILE A 68 10.45 -8.59 3.77
C ILE A 68 10.82 -7.23 3.14
N ALA A 69 9.91 -6.59 2.40
CA ALA A 69 10.15 -5.25 1.87
C ALA A 69 10.46 -4.23 2.98
N LEU A 70 9.73 -4.30 4.11
CA LEU A 70 10.02 -3.48 5.29
C LEU A 70 11.40 -3.78 5.89
N GLY A 71 11.76 -5.05 6.06
CA GLY A 71 13.06 -5.44 6.58
C GLY A 71 14.21 -4.95 5.71
N LEU A 72 14.09 -5.09 4.38
CA LEU A 72 15.08 -4.59 3.43
C LEU A 72 15.21 -3.06 3.49
N TYR A 73 14.10 -2.34 3.60
CA TYR A 73 14.12 -0.89 3.71
C TYR A 73 14.78 -0.41 5.01
N LEU A 74 14.50 -1.08 6.13
CA LEU A 74 15.12 -0.77 7.42
C LEU A 74 16.64 -1.03 7.40
N ASN A 75 17.08 -2.11 6.74
CA ASN A 75 18.50 -2.38 6.51
C ASN A 75 19.16 -1.27 5.67
N PHE A 76 18.48 -0.81 4.63
CA PHE A 76 18.96 0.30 3.81
C PHE A 76 19.09 1.60 4.60
N ILE A 77 18.14 1.92 5.48
CA ILE A 77 18.24 3.09 6.37
C ILE A 77 19.47 2.97 7.28
N ASP A 78 19.71 1.79 7.85
CA ASP A 78 20.87 1.52 8.73
C ASP A 78 22.20 1.67 7.98
N ASP A 79 22.31 1.12 6.77
CA ASP A 79 23.50 1.22 5.94
C ASP A 79 23.77 2.66 5.51
N LYS A 80 22.72 3.41 5.14
CA LYS A 80 22.84 4.80 4.71
C LYS A 80 23.26 5.71 5.87
N LYS A 81 22.75 5.47 7.10
CA LYS A 81 23.20 6.22 8.29
C LYS A 81 24.71 6.10 8.51
N LYS A 82 25.29 4.90 8.30
CA LYS A 82 26.72 4.66 8.45
C LYS A 82 27.56 5.40 7.41
N SER A 83 27.03 5.57 6.20
CA SER A 83 27.75 6.14 5.06
C SER A 83 27.65 7.66 4.93
N SER A 84 27.20 8.37 5.98
CA SER A 84 26.94 9.82 6.10
C SER A 84 25.53 10.27 5.68
N VAL A 85 24.70 10.62 6.68
CA VAL A 85 23.39 11.27 6.44
C VAL A 85 23.01 12.26 7.55
N GLU A 86 22.45 13.39 7.11
CA GLU A 86 21.73 14.40 7.87
C GLU A 86 20.58 13.82 8.72
N LYS A 87 20.50 14.23 9.99
CA LYS A 87 19.46 13.82 10.96
C LYS A 87 18.03 13.91 10.39
N LEU A 88 17.75 14.92 9.54
CA LEU A 88 16.46 15.16 8.89
C LEU A 88 16.01 13.99 8.01
N TYR A 89 16.88 13.44 7.17
CA TYR A 89 16.51 12.31 6.30
C TYR A 89 16.24 11.04 7.10
N LEU A 90 16.99 10.81 8.18
CA LEU A 90 16.81 9.63 9.03
C LEU A 90 15.42 9.64 9.68
N GLU A 91 15.00 10.79 10.21
CA GLU A 91 13.67 10.95 10.79
C GLU A 91 12.56 10.74 9.75
N ALA A 92 12.67 11.35 8.57
CA ALA A 92 11.69 11.20 7.50
C ALA A 92 11.58 9.73 7.03
N SER A 93 12.72 9.03 6.92
CA SER A 93 12.75 7.61 6.53
C SER A 93 12.13 6.71 7.58
N CYS A 94 12.37 6.97 8.86
CA CYS A 94 11.73 6.23 9.94
C CYS A 94 10.22 6.49 10.02
N LYS A 95 9.77 7.73 9.83
CA LYS A 95 8.34 8.06 9.69
C LYS A 95 7.69 7.26 8.55
N TYR A 96 8.35 7.19 7.39
CA TYR A 96 7.86 6.41 6.26
C TYR A 96 7.84 4.90 6.52
N PHE A 97 8.88 4.38 7.18
CA PHE A 97 8.92 2.99 7.64
C PHE A 97 7.74 2.66 8.55
N PHE A 98 7.44 3.51 9.55
CA PHE A 98 6.31 3.30 10.46
C PHE A 98 4.97 3.35 9.74
N TYR A 99 4.82 4.23 8.74
CA TYR A 99 3.64 4.23 7.87
C TYR A 99 3.45 2.89 7.17
N LYS A 100 4.51 2.36 6.55
CA LYS A 100 4.46 1.07 5.87
C LYS A 100 4.26 -0.10 6.85
N LEU A 101 4.81 -0.02 8.06
CA LEU A 101 4.57 -1.00 9.12
C LEU A 101 3.09 -1.01 9.54
N LYS A 102 2.51 0.16 9.83
CA LYS A 102 1.07 0.30 10.11
C LYS A 102 0.22 -0.21 8.94
N HIS A 103 0.64 0.08 7.70
CA HIS A 103 -0.04 -0.43 6.50
C HIS A 103 -0.03 -1.96 6.44
N LEU A 104 1.11 -2.61 6.70
CA LEU A 104 1.23 -4.08 6.77
C LEU A 104 0.28 -4.64 7.82
N VAL A 105 0.32 -4.11 9.06
CA VAL A 105 -0.51 -4.57 10.18
C VAL A 105 -2.00 -4.44 9.84
N HIS A 106 -2.42 -3.29 9.31
CA HIS A 106 -3.82 -3.05 8.95
C HIS A 106 -4.28 -3.96 7.79
N LYS A 107 -3.45 -4.09 6.73
CA LYS A 107 -3.75 -4.92 5.55
C LYS A 107 -3.98 -6.39 5.95
N HIS A 108 -3.23 -6.88 6.91
CA HIS A 108 -3.25 -8.28 7.35
C HIS A 108 -3.93 -8.49 8.71
N LYS A 109 -4.67 -7.49 9.21
CA LYS A 109 -5.44 -7.54 10.47
C LYS A 109 -4.61 -8.01 11.69
N GLY A 110 -3.37 -7.53 11.80
CA GLY A 110 -2.53 -7.77 12.97
C GLY A 110 -3.08 -7.09 14.24
N THR A 111 -2.60 -7.53 15.39
CA THR A 111 -3.15 -7.18 16.72
C THR A 111 -2.40 -6.06 17.45
N CYS A 112 -1.21 -5.66 17.00
CA CYS A 112 -0.51 -4.53 17.61
C CYS A 112 -1.19 -3.19 17.27
N HIS A 113 -1.22 -2.26 18.22
CA HIS A 113 -2.09 -1.07 18.14
C HIS A 113 -1.35 0.22 17.87
N ASN A 114 -0.14 0.38 18.41
CA ASN A 114 0.67 1.58 18.26
C ASN A 114 2.04 1.27 17.63
N THR A 115 2.70 2.31 17.16
CA THR A 115 3.96 2.21 16.41
C THR A 115 5.07 1.55 17.21
N VAL A 116 5.17 1.86 18.51
CA VAL A 116 6.20 1.32 19.42
C VAL A 116 6.01 -0.17 19.61
N GLU A 117 4.78 -0.58 19.95
CA GLU A 117 4.40 -1.98 20.13
C GLU A 117 4.65 -2.79 18.85
N CYS A 118 4.12 -2.32 17.72
CA CYS A 118 4.28 -3.01 16.44
C CYS A 118 5.74 -3.14 16.03
N TYR A 119 6.58 -2.13 16.30
CA TYR A 119 7.99 -2.17 15.97
C TYR A 119 8.78 -3.07 16.92
N ASN A 120 8.45 -3.08 18.21
CA ASN A 120 9.07 -3.97 19.19
C ASN A 120 8.82 -5.44 18.83
N GLU A 121 7.59 -5.81 18.46
CA GLU A 121 7.31 -7.16 17.98
C GLU A 121 8.06 -7.47 16.67
N PHE A 122 8.31 -6.48 15.81
CA PHE A 122 9.06 -6.67 14.56
C PHE A 122 10.56 -6.92 14.79
N ILE A 123 11.17 -6.29 15.79
CA ILE A 123 12.60 -6.46 16.11
C ILE A 123 12.88 -7.61 17.10
N LYS A 124 11.83 -8.20 17.67
CA LYS A 124 11.91 -9.28 18.65
C LYS A 124 12.60 -10.50 18.04
N LYS A 125 13.62 -11.01 18.72
CA LYS A 125 14.30 -12.24 18.32
C LYS A 125 13.65 -13.41 19.02
N ASN A 126 13.07 -14.33 18.24
CA ASN A 126 12.66 -15.63 18.76
C ASN A 126 13.87 -16.55 18.83
N GLU A 127 14.32 -16.90 20.04
CA GLU A 127 15.52 -17.72 20.29
C GLU A 127 15.27 -19.24 20.12
N LYS A 128 14.35 -19.65 19.24
CA LYS A 128 14.15 -21.08 18.96
C LYS A 128 15.46 -21.65 18.37
N LYS A 129 16.02 -22.65 19.05
CA LYS A 129 17.41 -23.12 18.97
C LYS A 129 17.94 -23.48 17.58
N ASP A 130 17.08 -23.73 16.59
CA ASP A 130 17.49 -24.31 15.31
C ASP A 130 17.31 -23.40 14.08
N VAL A 131 16.88 -22.14 14.26
CA VAL A 131 16.68 -21.21 13.13
C VAL A 131 17.51 -19.95 13.31
N HIS A 132 18.53 -19.80 12.46
CA HIS A 132 19.30 -18.56 12.39
C HIS A 132 18.43 -17.41 11.86
N ARG A 133 18.44 -16.27 12.56
CA ARG A 133 17.66 -15.07 12.23
C ARG A 133 18.61 -13.88 12.12
N ILE A 134 18.45 -13.08 11.07
CA ILE A 134 19.14 -11.79 11.00
C ILE A 134 18.70 -10.90 12.14
N SER A 135 19.63 -10.11 12.68
CA SER A 135 19.29 -9.06 13.61
C SER A 135 18.62 -7.90 12.87
N VAL A 136 17.37 -7.61 13.19
CA VAL A 136 16.68 -6.45 12.63
C VAL A 136 17.33 -5.17 13.18
N PRO A 137 17.75 -4.21 12.32
CA PRO A 137 18.34 -2.97 12.78
C PRO A 137 17.37 -2.17 13.66
N GLN A 138 17.83 -1.66 14.80
CA GLN A 138 17.00 -0.88 15.73
C GLN A 138 17.03 0.62 15.41
N ILE A 139 17.37 0.98 14.17
CA ILE A 139 17.73 2.34 13.78
C ILE A 139 16.61 3.38 13.96
N CYS A 140 15.36 2.92 13.86
CA CYS A 140 14.19 3.76 14.00
C CYS A 140 13.60 3.80 15.43
N LEU A 141 14.15 3.04 16.40
CA LEU A 141 13.53 2.89 17.72
C LEU A 141 13.37 4.23 18.45
N GLN A 142 14.37 5.11 18.36
CA GLN A 142 14.33 6.44 18.98
C GLN A 142 13.22 7.35 18.44
N TYR A 143 12.70 7.05 17.25
CA TYR A 143 11.62 7.82 16.61
C TYR A 143 10.23 7.24 16.91
N ALA A 144 10.12 6.00 17.39
CA ALA A 144 8.83 5.31 17.52
C ALA A 144 7.86 6.03 18.48
N ASN A 145 8.33 6.42 19.67
CA ASN A 145 7.50 7.07 20.70
C ASN A 145 6.87 8.39 20.21
N ASN A 146 7.59 9.13 19.35
CA ASN A 146 7.18 10.44 18.89
C ASN A 146 6.49 10.42 17.53
N ASN A 147 6.39 9.27 16.87
CA ASN A 147 5.85 9.16 15.53
C ASN A 147 4.76 8.10 15.45
N ASP A 148 3.93 8.00 16.51
CA ASP A 148 2.71 7.23 16.38
C ASP A 148 1.81 7.87 15.32
N ILE A 149 1.50 7.11 14.29
CA ILE A 149 0.71 7.58 13.16
C ILE A 149 -0.74 7.33 13.51
N ASP A 150 -1.50 8.38 13.75
CA ASP A 150 -2.95 8.28 13.95
C ASP A 150 -3.67 7.83 12.66
N GLU A 151 -4.98 7.59 12.74
CA GLU A 151 -5.76 7.11 11.59
C GLU A 151 -5.90 8.14 10.46
N TYR A 152 -5.86 9.42 10.80
CA TYR A 152 -5.99 10.52 9.86
C TYR A 152 -4.71 10.70 9.05
N THR A 153 -3.58 10.80 9.75
CA THR A 153 -2.23 10.84 9.18
C THR A 153 -1.97 9.60 8.33
N PHE A 154 -2.39 8.42 8.79
CA PHE A 154 -2.31 7.18 8.01
C PHE A 154 -3.03 7.28 6.66
N LYS A 155 -4.26 7.80 6.64
CA LYS A 155 -5.03 8.01 5.41
C LYS A 155 -4.35 9.02 4.48
N ILE A 156 -3.83 10.12 5.01
CA ILE A 156 -3.11 11.12 4.21
C ILE A 156 -1.87 10.51 3.55
N LEU A 157 -1.03 9.82 4.31
CA LEU A 157 0.17 9.14 3.79
C LEU A 157 -0.20 8.13 2.69
N GLY A 158 -1.29 7.38 2.88
CA GLY A 158 -1.84 6.49 1.86
C GLY A 158 -2.28 7.18 0.57
N GLN A 159 -2.95 8.34 0.66
CA GLN A 159 -3.30 9.11 -0.54
C GLN A 159 -2.06 9.68 -1.23
N LEU A 160 -1.08 10.19 -0.48
CA LEU A 160 0.19 10.70 -1.04
C LEU A 160 0.96 9.60 -1.77
N ASP A 161 1.07 8.42 -1.17
CA ASP A 161 1.73 7.26 -1.77
C ASP A 161 1.06 6.84 -3.09
N ASN A 162 -0.27 6.78 -3.12
CA ASN A 162 -1.05 6.53 -4.34
C ASN A 162 -0.86 7.61 -5.40
N LEU A 163 -0.75 8.89 -5.02
CA LEU A 163 -0.50 9.98 -5.96
C LEU A 163 0.88 9.83 -6.61
N TYR A 164 1.90 9.47 -5.83
CA TYR A 164 3.23 9.19 -6.34
C TYR A 164 3.30 7.92 -7.20
N ASP A 165 2.52 6.87 -6.90
CA ASP A 165 2.32 5.73 -7.82
C ASP A 165 1.77 6.20 -9.18
N LEU A 166 0.76 7.06 -9.16
CA LEU A 166 0.15 7.58 -10.38
C LEU A 166 1.12 8.47 -11.17
N ILE A 167 1.93 9.29 -10.49
CA ILE A 167 3.00 10.08 -11.11
C ILE A 167 3.98 9.17 -11.87
N GLU A 168 4.44 8.08 -11.26
CA GLU A 168 5.32 7.11 -11.91
C GLU A 168 4.65 6.44 -13.12
N ILE A 169 3.37 6.09 -12.99
CA ILE A 169 2.56 5.53 -14.08
C ILE A 169 2.48 6.52 -15.26
N PHE A 170 2.25 7.82 -15.00
CA PHE A 170 2.11 8.85 -16.04
C PHE A 170 3.39 9.14 -16.82
N LYS A 171 4.56 8.76 -16.31
CA LYS A 171 5.81 8.80 -17.08
C LYS A 171 5.71 7.98 -18.37
N LYS A 172 4.94 6.89 -18.36
CA LYS A 172 4.66 6.06 -19.54
C LYS A 172 3.49 6.64 -20.34
N ARG A 173 3.67 6.80 -21.66
CA ARG A 173 2.73 7.54 -22.52
C ARG A 173 1.35 6.86 -22.58
N GLU A 174 1.33 5.54 -22.67
CA GLU A 174 0.16 4.68 -22.74
C GLU A 174 -0.73 4.71 -21.49
N HIS A 175 -0.22 5.22 -20.36
CA HIS A 175 -0.96 5.29 -19.11
C HIS A 175 -1.53 6.67 -18.78
N ARG A 176 -1.40 7.63 -19.70
CA ARG A 176 -1.96 8.98 -19.60
C ARG A 176 -3.46 8.99 -19.97
N THR A 177 -4.20 8.06 -19.37
CA THR A 177 -5.60 7.80 -19.69
C THR A 177 -6.53 8.58 -18.77
N TYR A 178 -7.75 8.84 -19.25
CA TYR A 178 -8.83 9.43 -18.46
C TYR A 178 -9.04 8.70 -17.11
N THR A 179 -8.98 7.36 -17.12
CA THR A 179 -9.18 6.54 -15.91
C THR A 179 -8.13 6.84 -14.84
N ASN A 180 -6.84 6.91 -15.21
CA ASN A 180 -5.77 7.21 -14.25
C ASN A 180 -5.83 8.66 -13.77
N VAL A 181 -6.20 9.58 -14.66
CA VAL A 181 -6.49 10.97 -14.31
C VAL A 181 -7.60 11.11 -13.30
N LYS A 182 -8.71 10.37 -13.47
CA LYS A 182 -9.83 10.36 -12.53
C LYS A 182 -9.41 9.81 -11.16
N LYS A 183 -8.54 8.79 -11.12
CA LYS A 183 -7.95 8.29 -9.88
C LYS A 183 -7.08 9.34 -9.19
N PHE A 184 -6.23 10.03 -9.95
CA PHE A 184 -5.39 11.12 -9.41
C PHE A 184 -6.26 12.21 -8.78
N ASP A 185 -7.25 12.69 -9.53
CA ASP A 185 -8.18 13.70 -9.06
C ASP A 185 -8.97 13.23 -7.83
N SER A 186 -9.41 11.97 -7.78
CA SER A 186 -10.06 11.41 -6.59
C SER A 186 -9.18 11.45 -5.34
N ASN A 187 -7.88 11.12 -5.46
CA ASN A 187 -6.96 11.19 -4.32
C ASN A 187 -6.75 12.64 -3.87
N ILE A 188 -6.63 13.59 -4.81
CA ILE A 188 -6.54 15.02 -4.49
C ILE A 188 -7.82 15.53 -3.81
N ASN A 189 -9.01 15.21 -4.33
CA ASN A 189 -10.27 15.60 -3.69
C ASN A 189 -10.38 15.03 -2.26
N ASN A 190 -9.86 13.83 -2.02
CA ASN A 190 -9.84 13.25 -0.67
C ASN A 190 -8.86 13.98 0.24
N LEU A 191 -7.68 14.34 -0.26
CA LEU A 191 -6.74 15.16 0.49
C LEU A 191 -7.30 16.55 0.78
N GLU A 192 -8.07 17.16 -0.11
CA GLU A 192 -8.73 18.46 0.10
C GLU A 192 -9.79 18.44 1.21
N LYS A 193 -10.40 17.29 1.52
CA LYS A 193 -11.31 17.17 2.67
C LYS A 193 -10.60 17.36 4.00
N TYR A 194 -9.28 17.15 4.01
CA TYR A 194 -8.42 17.28 5.17
C TYR A 194 -7.92 18.72 5.37
N SER A 195 -8.51 19.67 4.66
CA SER A 195 -7.96 21.02 4.49
C SER A 195 -8.07 21.94 5.70
N ALA A 196 -9.10 21.77 6.52
CA ALA A 196 -9.25 22.51 7.77
C ALA A 196 -8.14 22.18 8.79
N THR A 197 -7.47 21.04 8.62
CA THR A 197 -6.44 20.49 9.51
C THR A 197 -5.04 20.56 8.90
N TYR A 198 -4.88 21.31 7.79
CA TYR A 198 -3.63 21.31 7.05
C TYR A 198 -2.48 21.90 7.86
N ASN A 199 -1.37 21.16 7.83
CA ASN A 199 -0.09 21.68 8.21
C ASN A 199 0.67 22.19 6.99
N LYS A 200 1.60 23.11 7.26
CA LYS A 200 2.43 23.76 6.25
C LYS A 200 3.15 22.73 5.35
N SER A 201 3.65 21.62 5.92
CA SER A 201 4.43 20.65 5.15
C SER A 201 3.61 19.78 4.21
N LEU A 202 2.35 19.47 4.51
CA LEU A 202 1.44 18.80 3.58
C LEU A 202 1.13 19.70 2.37
N ASN A 203 0.88 20.99 2.60
CA ASN A 203 0.64 21.95 1.51
C ASN A 203 1.87 22.07 0.60
N GLU A 204 3.07 22.19 1.19
CA GLU A 204 4.32 22.19 0.43
C GLU A 204 4.50 20.91 -0.40
N GLU A 205 4.10 19.76 0.14
CA GLU A 205 4.17 18.49 -0.59
C GLU A 205 3.16 18.40 -1.73
N LEU A 206 1.92 18.87 -1.51
CA LEU A 206 0.90 18.96 -2.55
C LEU A 206 1.31 19.89 -3.70
N GLU A 207 1.94 21.03 -3.39
CA GLU A 207 2.48 21.95 -4.40
C GLU A 207 3.53 21.28 -5.29
N LYS A 208 4.42 20.45 -4.72
CA LYS A 208 5.38 19.66 -5.52
C LYS A 208 4.65 18.70 -6.47
N ILE A 209 3.65 17.97 -5.97
CA ILE A 209 2.84 17.04 -6.77
C ILE A 209 2.14 17.79 -7.91
N PHE A 210 1.54 18.95 -7.64
CA PHE A 210 0.87 19.73 -8.68
C PHE A 210 1.83 20.26 -9.72
N LYS A 211 3.02 20.70 -9.32
CA LYS A 211 4.05 21.15 -10.26
C LYS A 211 4.42 20.04 -11.23
N VAL A 212 4.76 18.85 -10.73
CA VAL A 212 5.08 17.67 -11.55
C VAL A 212 3.91 17.31 -12.48
N PHE A 213 2.69 17.34 -11.95
CA PHE A 213 1.50 17.00 -12.73
C PHE A 213 1.21 18.01 -13.85
N LYS A 214 1.39 19.31 -13.60
CA LYS A 214 1.23 20.37 -14.59
C LYS A 214 2.23 20.21 -15.74
N ASP A 215 3.46 19.83 -15.43
CA ASP A 215 4.49 19.55 -16.44
C ASP A 215 4.09 18.39 -17.36
N PHE A 216 3.49 17.32 -16.80
CA PHE A 216 2.92 16.25 -17.62
C PHE A 216 1.85 16.78 -18.57
N PHE A 217 0.91 17.59 -18.08
CA PHE A 217 -0.20 18.10 -18.88
C PHE A 217 0.26 18.87 -20.12
N ASN A 218 1.29 19.70 -20.00
CA ASN A 218 1.88 20.43 -21.12
C ASN A 218 2.37 19.50 -22.23
N THR A 219 2.82 18.29 -21.88
CA THR A 219 3.27 17.26 -22.84
C THR A 219 2.15 16.36 -23.37
N TRP A 220 0.94 16.46 -22.83
CA TRP A 220 -0.17 15.56 -23.20
C TRP A 220 -0.94 16.03 -24.43
N SER A 221 -0.90 17.32 -24.75
CA SER A 221 -1.46 17.91 -25.98
C SER A 221 -0.91 17.26 -27.26
N THR A 222 0.35 16.83 -27.21
CA THR A 222 1.03 16.17 -28.34
C THR A 222 0.86 14.64 -28.34
N CYS A 223 0.25 14.05 -27.30
CA CYS A 223 0.12 12.61 -27.13
C CYS A 223 -1.32 12.13 -27.33
N TRP A 224 -1.54 11.15 -28.20
CA TRP A 224 -2.89 10.62 -28.49
C TRP A 224 -3.61 10.11 -27.24
N TYR A 225 -2.93 9.36 -26.36
CA TYR A 225 -3.50 8.88 -25.10
C TYR A 225 -3.94 10.03 -24.19
N GLY A 226 -3.10 11.06 -24.08
CA GLY A 226 -3.33 12.23 -23.25
C GLY A 226 -4.49 13.11 -23.73
N LYS A 227 -4.74 13.18 -25.05
CA LYS A 227 -5.82 14.01 -25.63
C LYS A 227 -7.20 13.72 -25.02
N SER A 228 -7.49 12.46 -24.72
CA SER A 228 -8.77 12.05 -24.11
C SER A 228 -8.96 12.62 -22.69
N ALA A 229 -7.87 12.86 -21.97
CA ALA A 229 -7.89 13.33 -20.59
C ALA A 229 -7.84 14.86 -20.47
N LEU A 230 -7.40 15.57 -21.53
CA LEU A 230 -7.29 17.03 -21.52
C LEU A 230 -8.59 17.76 -21.18
N PRO A 231 -9.77 17.42 -21.75
CA PRO A 231 -11.00 18.17 -21.49
C PRO A 231 -11.46 18.09 -20.04
N TYR A 232 -11.27 16.92 -19.40
CA TYR A 232 -11.61 16.74 -18.00
C TYR A 232 -10.78 17.68 -17.10
N PHE A 233 -9.50 17.81 -17.41
CA PHE A 233 -8.57 18.62 -16.63
C PHE A 233 -8.71 20.10 -16.92
N SER A 234 -8.82 20.51 -18.19
CA SER A 234 -8.88 21.91 -18.59
C SER A 234 -10.03 22.67 -17.95
N ASN A 235 -11.13 21.97 -17.65
CA ASN A 235 -12.32 22.55 -17.05
C ASN A 235 -12.23 22.53 -15.53
N LYS A 236 -11.87 21.37 -14.93
CA LYS A 236 -11.89 21.23 -13.47
C LYS A 236 -10.71 21.92 -12.78
N TRP A 237 -9.53 21.94 -13.40
CA TRP A 237 -8.29 22.37 -12.75
C TRP A 237 -7.86 23.79 -13.07
N ARG A 238 -8.40 24.36 -14.15
CA ARG A 238 -8.25 25.79 -14.45
C ARG A 238 -8.83 26.65 -13.32
N ASP A 239 -9.91 26.17 -12.71
CA ASP A 239 -10.65 26.88 -11.67
C ASP A 239 -10.29 26.44 -10.24
N ARG A 240 -9.42 25.43 -10.09
CA ARG A 240 -8.77 25.12 -8.79
C ARG A 240 -7.80 26.26 -8.45
N LYS A 241 -8.35 27.38 -8.00
CA LYS A 241 -7.64 28.49 -7.35
C LYS A 241 -7.08 28.08 -5.97
N THR A 242 -7.25 26.82 -5.57
CA THR A 242 -7.28 26.36 -4.18
C THR A 242 -5.95 26.14 -3.48
N PHE A 243 -4.81 26.58 -4.04
CA PHE A 243 -3.58 26.66 -3.23
C PHE A 243 -2.91 28.03 -3.20
N ARG A 244 -3.36 28.99 -4.02
CA ARG A 244 -2.89 30.39 -3.93
C ARG A 244 -3.71 31.25 -2.95
N GLY A 245 -4.77 30.71 -2.36
CA GLY A 245 -5.59 31.42 -1.37
C GLY A 245 -4.81 31.85 -0.12
N THR A 246 -3.77 31.10 0.26
CA THR A 246 -2.91 31.42 1.42
C THR A 246 -1.93 32.56 1.17
N GLU A 247 -1.59 32.85 -0.09
CA GLU A 247 -0.71 33.99 -0.41
C GLU A 247 -1.47 35.32 -0.30
N LYS A 248 -2.79 35.33 -0.55
CA LYS A 248 -3.64 36.50 -0.33
C LYS A 248 -3.95 36.73 1.15
N ILE A 249 -4.18 35.66 1.92
CA ILE A 249 -4.51 35.77 3.35
C ILE A 249 -3.32 36.26 4.19
N ARG A 250 -2.07 35.98 3.80
CA ARG A 250 -0.88 36.52 4.50
C ARG A 250 -0.75 38.05 4.41
N ASN A 251 -1.37 38.68 3.41
CA ASN A 251 -1.42 40.14 3.29
C ASN A 251 -2.65 40.76 3.99
N GLU A 252 -3.66 39.96 4.36
CA GLU A 252 -4.85 40.41 5.11
C GLU A 252 -4.74 40.19 6.62
N ILE A 253 -4.03 39.14 7.08
CA ILE A 253 -3.82 38.89 8.53
C ILE A 253 -2.95 39.98 9.18
N THR A 254 -2.10 40.69 8.42
CA THR A 254 -1.37 41.86 8.92
C THR A 254 -2.26 43.10 9.05
N ARG A 255 -3.56 43.04 8.67
CA ARG A 255 -4.42 44.24 8.57
C ARG A 255 -5.78 44.16 9.27
N VAL A 256 -6.16 43.05 9.91
CA VAL A 256 -7.49 42.94 10.54
C VAL A 256 -7.37 42.48 11.99
N ASN A 257 -6.97 43.42 12.84
CA ASN A 257 -7.38 43.47 14.24
C ASN A 257 -8.47 44.53 14.39
N THR A 258 -9.71 44.25 13.98
CA THR A 258 -10.90 44.96 14.51
C THR A 258 -12.20 44.23 14.19
N SER A 259 -13.09 44.15 15.20
CA SER A 259 -14.54 43.79 15.20
C SER A 259 -14.91 42.41 14.67
N THR A 260 -15.28 41.42 15.49
CA THR A 260 -16.56 41.26 16.24
C THR A 260 -17.80 41.48 15.39
N GLU A 261 -18.48 40.41 14.99
CA GLU A 261 -19.92 40.24 15.24
C GLU A 261 -20.39 38.80 15.01
N ILE A 262 -21.25 38.38 15.93
CA ILE A 262 -21.85 37.06 16.09
C ILE A 262 -23.12 37.01 15.24
N SER A 263 -23.32 35.96 14.44
CA SER A 263 -24.68 35.54 14.06
C SER A 263 -24.74 34.02 13.86
N ALA A 264 -25.44 33.37 14.78
CA ALA A 264 -25.80 31.97 14.72
C ALA A 264 -27.07 31.82 13.86
N SER A 265 -27.02 30.96 12.83
CA SER A 265 -28.21 30.43 12.19
C SER A 265 -28.21 28.90 12.31
N ILE A 266 -29.11 28.41 13.16
CA ILE A 266 -29.37 27.00 13.38
C ILE A 266 -30.35 26.56 12.28
N GLY A 267 -29.82 25.88 11.26
CA GLY A 267 -30.61 25.24 10.22
C GLY A 267 -30.73 23.74 10.48
N THR A 268 -31.79 23.33 11.16
CA THR A 268 -32.18 21.92 11.33
C THR A 268 -32.62 21.32 9.99
N ARG A 269 -31.79 20.47 9.38
CA ARG A 269 -32.19 19.61 8.27
C ARG A 269 -32.49 18.20 8.77
N THR A 270 -33.77 17.89 8.79
CA THR A 270 -34.35 16.56 8.97
C THR A 270 -33.92 15.62 7.85
N SER A 271 -33.28 14.52 8.24
CA SER A 271 -32.93 13.37 7.42
C SER A 271 -34.17 12.51 7.14
N THR A 272 -34.56 12.38 5.87
CA THR A 272 -35.57 11.41 5.44
C THR A 272 -34.87 10.28 4.68
N GLY A 273 -34.96 9.08 5.23
CA GLY A 273 -34.22 7.89 4.80
C GLY A 273 -34.52 7.43 3.38
N THR A 274 -33.46 7.17 2.62
CA THR A 274 -33.45 6.53 1.29
C THR A 274 -32.68 5.20 1.32
N SER A 275 -32.76 4.45 2.43
CA SER A 275 -31.95 3.23 2.62
C SER A 275 -32.63 1.94 2.14
N THR A 276 -33.94 1.95 1.83
CA THR A 276 -34.69 0.69 1.61
C THR A 276 -34.87 0.33 0.12
N GLY A 277 -34.54 1.24 -0.81
CA GLY A 277 -34.74 1.04 -2.25
C GLY A 277 -33.55 0.41 -3.00
N VAL A 278 -32.33 0.49 -2.48
CA VAL A 278 -31.11 0.12 -3.23
C VAL A 278 -30.96 -1.39 -3.40
N ILE A 279 -31.45 -2.19 -2.43
CA ILE A 279 -31.27 -3.64 -2.43
C ILE A 279 -32.09 -4.30 -3.56
N PHE A 280 -33.29 -3.81 -3.87
CA PHE A 280 -34.15 -4.39 -4.90
C PHE A 280 -33.63 -4.19 -6.33
N PHE A 281 -32.96 -3.06 -6.62
CA PHE A 281 -32.39 -2.83 -7.95
C PHE A 281 -31.21 -3.76 -8.26
N CYS A 282 -30.41 -4.15 -7.26
CA CYS A 282 -29.29 -5.08 -7.48
C CYS A 282 -29.77 -6.46 -7.93
N PHE A 283 -30.88 -6.96 -7.39
CA PHE A 283 -31.41 -8.28 -7.77
C PHE A 283 -32.08 -8.30 -9.15
N ALA A 284 -32.61 -7.18 -9.63
CA ALA A 284 -33.20 -7.08 -10.96
C ALA A 284 -32.14 -6.97 -12.09
N ILE A 285 -31.00 -6.33 -11.83
CA ILE A 285 -29.96 -6.10 -12.84
C ILE A 285 -29.18 -7.38 -13.18
N ILE A 286 -28.95 -8.27 -12.22
CA ILE A 286 -28.18 -9.51 -12.41
C ILE A 286 -28.77 -10.44 -13.48
N PRO A 287 -30.07 -10.80 -13.46
CA PRO A 287 -30.66 -11.66 -14.49
C PRO A 287 -30.72 -10.98 -15.86
N ILE A 288 -30.95 -9.67 -15.92
CA ILE A 288 -30.91 -8.89 -17.17
C ILE A 288 -29.50 -8.96 -17.79
N LEU A 289 -28.45 -8.77 -16.98
CA LEU A 289 -27.06 -8.94 -17.44
C LEU A 289 -26.76 -10.37 -17.87
N PHE A 290 -27.33 -11.39 -17.19
CA PHE A 290 -27.16 -12.79 -17.57
C PHE A 290 -27.83 -13.13 -18.90
N ILE A 291 -29.02 -12.58 -19.15
CA ILE A 291 -29.74 -12.72 -20.43
C ILE A 291 -28.96 -11.97 -21.51
N LEU A 292 -28.60 -10.70 -21.29
CA LEU A 292 -27.81 -9.92 -22.26
C LEU A 292 -26.45 -10.59 -22.54
N TYR A 293 -25.79 -11.16 -21.54
CA TYR A 293 -24.55 -11.91 -21.72
C TYR A 293 -24.74 -13.20 -22.52
N LYS A 294 -25.90 -13.87 -22.37
CA LYS A 294 -26.24 -15.09 -23.11
C LYS A 294 -26.65 -14.82 -24.56
N TYR A 295 -27.27 -13.67 -24.85
CA TYR A 295 -27.86 -13.35 -26.15
C TYR A 295 -27.10 -12.31 -26.96
N ILE A 296 -26.20 -11.52 -26.35
CA ILE A 296 -25.26 -10.69 -27.10
C ILE A 296 -24.16 -11.61 -27.63
N SER A 297 -23.79 -11.42 -28.90
CA SER A 297 -22.83 -12.19 -29.72
C SER A 297 -21.36 -12.19 -29.20
N TYR A 298 -21.13 -12.17 -27.89
CA TYR A 298 -19.84 -12.35 -27.23
C TYR A 298 -19.52 -13.81 -26.88
N GLY A 299 -20.47 -14.74 -27.08
CA GLY A 299 -20.25 -16.18 -26.88
C GLY A 299 -19.07 -16.73 -27.69
N SER A 300 -18.89 -16.22 -28.92
CA SER A 300 -17.77 -16.57 -29.79
C SER A 300 -16.42 -16.01 -29.31
N PHE A 301 -16.41 -14.88 -28.59
CA PHE A 301 -15.18 -14.24 -28.10
C PHE A 301 -14.65 -14.88 -26.81
N LEU A 302 -15.53 -15.44 -25.98
CA LEU A 302 -15.16 -16.06 -24.71
C LEU A 302 -14.91 -17.57 -24.82
N GLN A 303 -15.47 -18.24 -25.83
CA GLN A 303 -15.24 -19.67 -26.09
C GLN A 303 -13.75 -20.04 -26.22
N PRO A 304 -12.87 -19.25 -26.90
CA PRO A 304 -11.44 -19.53 -26.96
C PRO A 304 -10.75 -19.42 -25.59
N SER A 305 -11.15 -18.43 -24.77
CA SER A 305 -10.57 -18.19 -23.44
C SER A 305 -10.96 -19.29 -22.46
N VAL A 306 -12.23 -19.70 -22.45
CA VAL A 306 -12.72 -20.83 -21.64
C VAL A 306 -12.06 -22.15 -22.08
N ARG A 307 -11.90 -22.36 -23.39
CA ARG A 307 -11.20 -23.55 -23.93
C ARG A 307 -9.72 -23.58 -23.54
N LYS A 308 -9.03 -22.44 -23.51
CA LYS A 308 -7.64 -22.33 -23.00
C LYS A 308 -7.56 -22.63 -21.50
N LEU A 309 -8.50 -22.13 -20.70
CA LEU A 309 -8.55 -22.38 -19.26
C LEU A 309 -8.80 -23.87 -18.97
N LYS A 310 -9.77 -24.49 -19.65
CA LYS A 310 -10.06 -25.94 -19.53
C LYS A 310 -8.86 -26.80 -19.91
N ARG A 311 -8.10 -26.42 -20.95
CA ARG A 311 -6.84 -27.09 -21.32
C ARG A 311 -5.77 -26.98 -20.22
N ARG A 312 -5.66 -25.83 -19.54
CA ARG A 312 -4.72 -25.66 -18.41
C ARG A 312 -5.12 -26.50 -17.20
N PHE A 313 -6.41 -26.54 -16.86
CA PHE A 313 -6.92 -27.37 -15.78
C PHE A 313 -6.71 -28.87 -16.06
N ASN A 314 -7.03 -29.34 -17.28
CA ASN A 314 -6.80 -30.75 -17.64
C ASN A 314 -5.32 -31.13 -17.68
N LYS A 315 -4.40 -30.22 -18.05
CA LYS A 315 -2.95 -30.47 -17.95
C LYS A 315 -2.49 -30.63 -16.50
N LYS A 316 -3.03 -29.84 -15.57
CA LYS A 316 -2.70 -29.91 -14.14
C LYS A 316 -3.18 -31.25 -13.54
N ASN A 317 -4.32 -31.76 -14.00
CA ASN A 317 -4.85 -33.05 -13.54
C ASN A 317 -3.96 -34.24 -13.96
N ARG A 318 -3.43 -34.25 -15.21
CA ARG A 318 -2.51 -35.32 -15.66
C ARG A 318 -1.20 -35.35 -14.86
N TYR A 319 -0.64 -34.19 -14.53
CA TYR A 319 0.58 -34.15 -13.69
C TYR A 319 0.32 -34.70 -12.28
N HIS A 320 -0.87 -34.47 -11.74
CA HIS A 320 -1.22 -34.97 -10.41
C HIS A 320 -1.45 -36.49 -10.39
N GLN A 321 -2.03 -37.07 -11.45
CA GLN A 321 -2.15 -38.51 -11.63
C GLN A 321 -0.79 -39.19 -11.79
N ASN A 322 0.08 -38.67 -12.68
CA ASN A 322 1.42 -39.24 -12.87
C ASN A 322 2.28 -39.18 -11.59
N LEU A 323 2.08 -38.15 -10.76
CA LEU A 323 2.77 -38.02 -9.48
C LEU A 323 2.26 -39.07 -8.47
N MET A 324 0.94 -39.26 -8.36
CA MET A 324 0.35 -40.30 -7.49
C MET A 324 0.76 -41.72 -7.91
N ASP A 325 0.78 -42.01 -9.21
CA ASP A 325 1.19 -43.33 -9.73
C ASP A 325 2.67 -43.61 -9.42
N SER A 326 3.53 -42.59 -9.47
CA SER A 326 4.96 -42.74 -9.11
C SER A 326 5.17 -43.11 -7.63
N PHE A 327 4.29 -42.65 -6.73
CA PHE A 327 4.36 -42.99 -5.31
C PHE A 327 3.84 -44.40 -5.01
N HIS A 328 2.85 -44.88 -5.76
CA HIS A 328 2.37 -46.26 -5.64
C HIS A 328 3.38 -47.29 -6.18
N GLY A 329 4.03 -47.01 -7.31
CA GLY A 329 5.06 -47.90 -7.87
C GLY A 329 6.29 -48.06 -6.97
N LYS A 330 6.69 -47.01 -6.25
CA LYS A 330 7.88 -47.06 -5.37
C LYS A 330 7.67 -47.83 -4.07
N LYS A 331 6.42 -47.91 -3.56
CA LYS A 331 6.10 -48.66 -2.33
C LYS A 331 6.12 -50.18 -2.54
N HIS A 332 5.86 -50.68 -3.74
CA HIS A 332 5.92 -52.12 -4.00
C HIS A 332 7.36 -52.66 -4.16
N ASN A 333 8.31 -51.84 -4.62
CA ASN A 333 9.70 -52.29 -4.82
C ASN A 333 10.58 -52.25 -3.56
N LEU A 334 10.22 -51.47 -2.53
CA LEU A 334 11.00 -51.43 -1.29
C LEU A 334 10.67 -52.58 -0.32
N ASN A 335 9.53 -53.25 -0.49
CA ASN A 335 9.10 -54.30 0.44
C ASN A 335 9.51 -55.72 0.00
N TYR A 336 10.19 -55.91 -1.14
CA TYR A 336 10.58 -57.25 -1.60
C TYR A 336 12.04 -57.62 -1.31
N ASN A 337 12.91 -56.63 -1.05
CA ASN A 337 14.33 -56.89 -0.83
C ASN A 337 14.76 -56.99 0.64
N ASP A 338 13.93 -56.54 1.61
CA ASP A 338 14.29 -56.60 3.04
C ASP A 338 14.04 -57.96 3.70
N TYR A 339 13.33 -58.89 3.04
CA TYR A 339 13.06 -60.23 3.60
C TYR A 339 14.06 -61.31 3.16
N ARG A 340 15.17 -60.96 2.48
CA ARG A 340 16.15 -61.94 1.97
C ARG A 340 17.49 -61.98 2.72
N ILE A 341 17.61 -61.29 3.86
CA ILE A 341 18.83 -61.30 4.69
C ILE A 341 18.52 -61.85 6.09
N ALA A 342 18.04 -63.08 6.17
CA ALA A 342 18.08 -63.88 7.39
C ALA A 342 17.90 -65.35 6.99
N CYS A 343 19.01 -66.09 6.97
CA CYS A 343 19.15 -67.56 7.07
C CYS A 343 20.33 -68.03 6.22
N ILE A 344 21.55 -67.83 6.73
CA ILE A 344 22.63 -68.83 6.59
C ILE A 344 23.41 -68.80 7.91
N SER A 345 23.13 -69.77 8.77
CA SER A 345 23.94 -70.19 9.91
C SER A 345 24.09 -71.72 9.82
N GLU A 346 25.32 -72.19 10.10
CA GLU A 346 25.73 -73.59 10.32
C GLU A 346 25.77 -74.46 9.04
N ASP A 347 26.87 -75.13 8.66
CA ASP A 347 28.02 -75.70 9.39
C ASP A 347 29.40 -75.28 8.84
#